data_AF-A0A328N2E2-F1
#
_entry.id   AF-A0A328N2E2-F1
#
_cell.length_a   1.000
_cell.length_b   1.000
_cell.length_c   1.000
_cell.angle_alpha   90.00
_cell.angle_beta   90.00
_cell.angle_gamma   90.00
#
_symmetry.space_group_name_H-M   'P 1'
#
loop_
_entity.id
_entity.type
_entity.pdbx_description
1 polymer ?
#
loop_
_entity_poly.entity_id
_entity_poly.type
_entity_poly.pdbx_seq_one_letter_code
_entity_poly.pdbx_strand_id
1 'polypeptide(L)'
;MSRIRLTWIVLIVLVWAAMMSFGGVAAETVMLYPNIFGDAPASLDRAREFLVAGGPSDYFPPLGASVVLMSLAATALTWRNRRLRWYVAAAAAVFIACEFLFSVVFFWPRNEIMFVDPVGTHSPEYLRQVAEEFVAGHWVRLAGGAVTSALAFTALLRFARETAPVRVER
;
A
#
# COMPACT_ATOMS: atom_id res chain seq x y z
N MET A 1 -2.42 26.29 -13.92
CA MET A 1 -1.86 25.02 -14.45
C MET A 1 -2.87 24.37 -15.38
N SER A 2 -2.48 23.86 -16.56
CA SER A 2 -3.46 23.21 -17.46
C SER A 2 -3.96 21.89 -16.86
N ARG A 3 -5.21 21.50 -17.17
CA ARG A 3 -5.80 20.24 -16.69
C ARG A 3 -4.96 19.02 -17.07
N ILE A 4 -4.38 19.02 -18.27
CA ILE A 4 -3.49 17.95 -18.76
C ILE A 4 -2.24 17.86 -17.89
N ARG A 5 -1.58 19.00 -17.60
CA ARG A 5 -0.39 19.03 -16.73
C ARG A 5 -0.71 18.56 -15.31
N LEU A 6 -1.85 18.98 -14.75
CA LEU A 6 -2.30 18.52 -13.44
C LEU A 6 -2.56 17.00 -13.45
N THR A 7 -3.20 16.48 -14.48
CA THR A 7 -3.48 15.03 -14.62
C THR A 7 -2.18 14.23 -14.70
N TRP A 8 -1.17 14.72 -15.42
CA TRP A 8 0.17 14.13 -15.44
C TRP A 8 0.79 14.05 -14.06
N ILE A 9 0.83 15.18 -13.33
CA ILE A 9 1.40 15.24 -11.98
C ILE A 9 0.68 14.25 -11.06
N VAL A 10 -0.64 14.27 -11.03
CA VAL A 10 -1.45 13.40 -10.16
C VAL A 10 -1.24 11.92 -10.49
N LEU A 11 -1.22 11.53 -11.77
CA LEU A 11 -0.99 10.14 -12.16
C LEU A 11 0.45 9.68 -11.86
N ILE A 12 1.46 10.53 -12.07
CA ILE A 12 2.85 10.22 -11.73
C ILE A 12 2.99 10.01 -10.22
N VAL A 13 2.47 10.93 -9.40
CA VAL A 13 2.55 10.81 -7.95
C VAL A 13 1.76 9.60 -7.46
N LEU A 14 0.57 9.32 -8.03
CA LEU A 14 -0.21 8.13 -7.72
C LEU A 14 0.59 6.85 -7.98
N VAL A 15 1.17 6.72 -9.18
CA VAL A 15 1.97 5.55 -9.55
C VAL A 15 3.18 5.41 -8.63
N TRP A 16 3.92 6.48 -8.39
CA TRP A 16 5.07 6.46 -7.52
C TRP A 16 4.70 6.02 -6.10
N ALA A 17 3.67 6.63 -5.51
CA ALA A 17 3.23 6.29 -4.15
C ALA A 17 2.69 4.86 -4.06
N ALA A 18 1.93 4.40 -5.06
CA ALA A 18 1.42 3.03 -5.11
C ALA A 18 2.56 2.00 -5.23
N MET A 19 3.57 2.29 -6.05
CA MET A 19 4.76 1.44 -6.18
C MET A 19 5.58 1.38 -4.89
N MET A 20 5.77 2.52 -4.22
CA MET A 20 6.45 2.58 -2.92
C MET A 20 5.67 1.79 -1.86
N SER A 21 4.35 1.92 -1.81
CA SER A 21 3.49 1.17 -0.89
C SER A 21 3.57 -0.33 -1.15
N PHE A 22 3.45 -0.75 -2.42
CA PHE A 22 3.56 -2.15 -2.81
C PHE A 22 4.95 -2.73 -2.50
N GLY A 23 6.01 -1.99 -2.84
CA GLY A 23 7.39 -2.39 -2.55
C GLY A 23 7.65 -2.51 -1.05
N GLY A 24 7.12 -1.58 -0.25
CA GLY A 24 7.17 -1.65 1.21
C GLY A 24 6.48 -2.91 1.74
N VAL A 25 5.22 -3.15 1.35
CA VAL A 25 4.48 -4.36 1.74
C VAL A 25 5.20 -5.63 1.30
N ALA A 26 5.82 -5.64 0.11
CA ALA A 26 6.61 -6.78 -0.38
C ALA A 26 7.86 -7.02 0.48
N ALA A 27 8.62 -5.97 0.78
CA ALA A 27 9.79 -6.06 1.64
C ALA A 27 9.42 -6.54 3.04
N GLU A 28 8.31 -6.05 3.59
CA GLU A 28 7.83 -6.53 4.87
C GLU A 28 7.45 -8.01 4.84
N THR A 29 6.63 -8.39 3.86
CA THR A 29 6.08 -9.75 3.77
C THR A 29 7.16 -10.80 3.54
N VAL A 30 8.15 -10.50 2.69
CA VAL A 30 9.16 -11.49 2.25
C VAL A 30 10.43 -11.43 3.10
N MET A 31 10.80 -10.25 3.63
CA MET A 31 12.04 -10.07 4.37
C MET A 31 11.81 -9.77 5.85
N LEU A 32 10.99 -8.77 6.18
CA LEU A 32 10.89 -8.30 7.58
C LEU A 32 10.14 -9.29 8.48
N TYR A 33 8.91 -9.64 8.11
CA TYR A 33 8.02 -10.45 8.94
C TYR A 33 8.49 -11.88 9.19
N PRO A 34 9.20 -12.57 8.28
CA PRO A 34 9.88 -13.81 8.63
C PRO A 34 10.87 -13.66 9.80
N ASN A 35 11.53 -12.49 9.92
CA ASN A 35 12.44 -12.21 11.04
C ASN A 35 11.71 -11.78 12.31
N ILE A 36 10.59 -11.06 12.20
CA ILE A 36 9.81 -10.61 13.38
C ILE A 36 8.99 -11.77 13.97
N PHE A 37 8.35 -12.58 13.12
CA PHE A 37 7.32 -13.54 13.52
C PHE A 37 7.76 -15.01 13.47
N GLY A 38 8.96 -15.30 12.95
CA GLY A 38 9.44 -16.68 12.77
C GLY A 38 9.62 -17.48 14.06
N ASP A 39 9.89 -16.82 15.19
CA ASP A 39 10.05 -17.45 16.51
C ASP A 39 9.42 -16.58 17.62
N ALA A 40 8.18 -16.15 17.40
CA ALA A 40 7.45 -15.39 18.41
C ALA A 40 7.27 -16.25 19.70
N PRO A 41 7.43 -15.66 20.91
CA PRO A 41 7.63 -14.24 21.19
C PRO A 41 9.07 -13.74 21.13
N ALA A 42 10.08 -14.62 21.17
CA ALA A 42 11.48 -14.21 21.30
C ALA A 42 11.93 -13.29 20.15
N SER A 43 11.59 -13.64 18.90
CA SER A 43 11.92 -12.80 17.73
C SER A 43 11.15 -11.47 17.72
N LEU A 44 9.91 -11.48 18.21
CA LEU A 44 9.05 -10.29 18.31
C LEU A 44 9.62 -9.29 19.32
N ASP A 45 10.05 -9.76 20.50
CA ASP A 45 10.66 -8.91 21.52
C ASP A 45 11.92 -8.22 20.99
N ARG A 46 12.78 -8.95 20.26
CA ARG A 46 13.96 -8.35 19.60
C ARG A 46 13.59 -7.36 18.51
N ALA A 47 12.52 -7.61 17.78
CA ALA A 47 12.03 -6.65 16.78
C ALA A 47 11.55 -5.35 17.44
N ARG A 48 10.89 -5.41 18.61
CA ARG A 48 10.49 -4.22 19.38
C ARG A 48 11.70 -3.42 19.85
N GLU A 49 12.77 -4.10 20.27
CA GLU A 49 14.05 -3.47 20.62
C GLU A 49 14.76 -2.84 19.41
N PHE A 50 14.61 -3.43 18.22
CA PHE A 50 15.20 -2.90 16.99
C PHE A 50 14.43 -1.70 16.42
N LEU A 51 13.10 -1.72 16.45
CA LEU A 51 12.20 -0.72 15.84
C LEU A 51 11.89 0.48 16.75
N VAL A 52 12.83 0.91 17.59
CA VAL A 52 12.60 1.99 18.56
C VAL A 52 12.56 3.38 17.91
N ALA A 53 13.34 3.61 16.86
CA ALA A 53 13.44 4.92 16.21
C ALA A 53 12.33 5.16 15.17
N GLY A 54 11.78 4.10 14.60
CA GLY A 54 10.74 4.17 13.58
C GLY A 54 10.41 2.79 13.04
N GLY A 55 9.12 2.57 12.79
CA GLY A 55 8.60 1.29 12.30
C GLY A 55 7.59 1.45 11.18
N PRO A 56 6.96 0.33 10.78
CA PRO A 56 5.90 0.32 9.77
C PRO A 56 4.77 1.33 10.03
N SER A 57 4.42 1.54 11.31
CA SER A 57 3.40 2.50 11.74
C SER A 57 3.75 3.96 11.42
N ASP A 58 5.02 4.30 11.25
CA ASP A 58 5.45 5.66 10.89
C ASP A 58 5.52 5.85 9.37
N TYR A 59 5.78 4.78 8.63
CA TYR A 59 5.97 4.79 7.18
C TYR A 59 4.65 4.67 6.41
N PHE A 60 3.82 3.66 6.72
CA PHE A 60 2.67 3.31 5.90
C PHE A 60 1.48 4.28 6.00
N PRO A 61 1.08 4.80 7.17
CA PRO A 61 -0.08 5.69 7.25
C PRO A 61 0.03 6.95 6.37
N PRO A 62 1.11 7.75 6.41
CA PRO A 62 1.21 8.93 5.55
C PRO A 62 1.32 8.56 4.05
N LEU A 63 2.01 7.47 3.72
CA LEU A 63 2.11 6.98 2.35
C LEU A 63 0.75 6.49 1.82
N GLY A 64 0.03 5.69 2.60
CA GLY A 64 -1.29 5.16 2.26
C GLY A 64 -2.32 6.27 2.10
N ALA A 65 -2.31 7.27 2.99
CA ALA A 65 -3.15 8.46 2.84
C ALA A 65 -2.86 9.19 1.52
N SER A 66 -1.58 9.31 1.15
CA SER A 66 -1.17 9.91 -0.13
C SER A 66 -1.71 9.12 -1.33
N VAL A 67 -1.66 7.79 -1.30
CA VAL A 67 -2.21 6.95 -2.39
C VAL A 67 -3.73 7.10 -2.48
N VAL A 68 -4.46 7.12 -1.36
CA VAL A 68 -5.92 7.34 -1.36
C VAL A 68 -6.26 8.71 -1.94
N LEU A 69 -5.62 9.78 -1.46
CA LEU A 69 -5.86 11.14 -1.95
C LEU A 69 -5.57 11.27 -3.44
N MET A 70 -4.44 10.73 -3.91
CA MET A 70 -4.08 10.77 -5.33
C MET A 70 -5.00 9.89 -6.18
N SER A 71 -5.49 8.77 -5.66
CA SER A 71 -6.45 7.91 -6.36
C SER A 71 -7.79 8.63 -6.58
N LEU A 72 -8.29 9.32 -5.54
CA LEU A 72 -9.50 10.12 -5.63
C LEU A 72 -9.34 11.31 -6.60
N ALA A 73 -8.22 12.04 -6.50
CA ALA A 73 -7.91 13.14 -7.39
C ALA A 73 -7.78 12.68 -8.86
N ALA A 74 -7.06 11.57 -9.10
CA ALA A 74 -6.91 10.97 -10.41
C ALA A 74 -8.26 10.54 -10.98
N THR A 75 -9.11 9.90 -10.16
CA THR A 75 -10.45 9.47 -10.57
C THR A 75 -11.29 10.66 -11.01
N ALA A 76 -11.32 11.74 -10.22
CA ALA A 76 -12.06 12.96 -10.56
C ALA A 76 -11.55 13.62 -11.85
N LEU A 77 -10.22 13.74 -12.01
CA LEU A 77 -9.60 14.37 -13.18
C LEU A 77 -9.82 13.57 -14.47
N THR A 78 -9.81 12.23 -14.37
CA THR A 78 -9.91 11.31 -15.52
C THR A 78 -11.33 10.78 -15.76
N TRP A 79 -12.33 11.13 -14.93
CA TRP A 79 -13.68 10.55 -15.00
C TRP A 79 -14.35 10.65 -16.38
N ARG A 80 -14.16 11.77 -17.08
CA ARG A 80 -14.70 11.99 -18.43
C ARG A 80 -13.96 11.21 -19.51
N ASN A 81 -12.76 10.72 -19.23
CA ASN A 81 -11.98 9.90 -20.14
C ASN A 81 -12.37 8.42 -19.99
N ARG A 82 -13.22 7.94 -20.90
CA ARG A 82 -13.73 6.55 -20.89
C ARG A 82 -12.63 5.48 -20.97
N ARG A 83 -11.47 5.80 -21.55
CA ARG A 83 -10.34 4.88 -21.69
C ARG A 83 -9.52 4.73 -20.40
N LEU A 84 -9.62 5.70 -19.49
CA LEU A 84 -8.83 5.74 -18.24
C LEU A 84 -9.69 5.50 -17.00
N ARG A 85 -10.93 6.00 -16.97
CA ARG A 85 -11.73 6.11 -15.73
C ARG A 85 -11.84 4.78 -14.96
N TRP A 86 -11.96 3.66 -15.66
CA TRP A 86 -12.12 2.36 -15.00
C TRP A 86 -10.82 1.81 -14.46
N TYR A 87 -9.67 2.08 -15.10
CA TYR A 87 -8.38 1.72 -14.54
C TYR A 87 -8.11 2.48 -13.25
N VAL A 88 -8.36 3.79 -13.25
CA VAL A 88 -8.10 4.65 -12.09
C VAL A 88 -9.09 4.38 -10.97
N ALA A 89 -10.39 4.24 -11.28
CA ALA A 89 -11.41 3.92 -10.28
C ALA A 89 -11.21 2.52 -9.68
N ALA A 90 -10.83 1.53 -10.50
CA ALA A 90 -10.51 0.19 -9.99
C ALA A 90 -9.25 0.19 -9.12
N ALA A 91 -8.19 0.93 -9.50
CA ALA A 91 -7.01 1.10 -8.66
C ALA A 91 -7.38 1.71 -7.30
N ALA A 92 -8.21 2.76 -7.30
CA ALA A 92 -8.70 3.40 -6.09
C ALA A 92 -9.49 2.41 -5.21
N ALA A 93 -10.44 1.68 -5.80
CA ALA A 93 -11.29 0.73 -5.09
C ALA A 93 -10.48 -0.41 -4.46
N VAL A 94 -9.53 -1.00 -5.22
CA VAL A 94 -8.68 -2.09 -4.74
C VAL A 94 -7.78 -1.59 -3.60
N PHE A 95 -7.15 -0.43 -3.74
CA PHE A 95 -6.30 0.12 -2.68
C PHE A 95 -7.11 0.41 -1.41
N ILE A 96 -8.26 1.06 -1.53
CA ILE A 96 -9.10 1.38 -0.38
C ILE A 96 -9.58 0.09 0.31
N ALA A 97 -9.97 -0.93 -0.45
CA ALA A 97 -10.43 -2.19 0.12
C ALA A 97 -9.29 -2.98 0.79
N CYS A 98 -8.22 -3.26 0.04
CA CYS A 98 -7.15 -4.18 0.46
C CYS A 98 -6.10 -3.54 1.37
N GLU A 99 -5.81 -2.25 1.22
CA GLU A 99 -4.78 -1.57 2.00
C GLU A 99 -5.37 -0.73 3.12
N PHE A 100 -6.45 0.03 2.88
CA PHE A 100 -6.99 0.92 3.92
C PHE A 100 -8.00 0.21 4.84
N LEU A 101 -9.14 -0.21 4.32
CA LEU A 101 -10.23 -0.80 5.11
C LEU A 101 -9.80 -2.12 5.75
N PHE A 102 -9.12 -2.98 4.98
CA PHE A 102 -8.58 -4.22 5.52
C PHE A 102 -7.53 -3.96 6.60
N SER A 103 -6.70 -2.91 6.47
CA SER A 103 -5.76 -2.53 7.54
C SER A 103 -6.46 -2.10 8.82
N VAL A 104 -7.45 -1.22 8.73
CA VAL A 104 -8.22 -0.76 9.90
C VAL A 104 -8.88 -1.92 10.63
N VAL A 105 -9.50 -2.85 9.90
CA VAL A 105 -10.28 -3.93 10.49
C VAL A 105 -9.41 -5.10 10.96
N PHE A 106 -8.37 -5.44 10.20
CA PHE A 106 -7.58 -6.65 10.43
C PHE A 106 -6.23 -6.36 11.08
N PHE A 107 -5.50 -5.34 10.61
CA PHE A 107 -4.12 -5.12 11.02
C PHE A 107 -3.97 -4.26 12.25
N TRP A 108 -4.80 -3.24 12.44
CA TRP A 108 -4.68 -2.36 13.61
C TRP A 108 -4.83 -3.13 14.94
N PRO A 109 -5.84 -4.01 15.12
CA PRO A 109 -5.95 -4.78 16.36
C PRO A 109 -4.75 -5.71 16.59
N ARG A 110 -4.20 -6.31 15.53
CA ARG A 110 -3.06 -7.24 15.63
C ARG A 110 -1.76 -6.50 15.90
N ASN A 111 -1.59 -5.30 15.34
CA ASN A 111 -0.46 -4.44 15.66
C ASN A 111 -0.49 -4.00 17.13
N GLU A 112 -1.68 -3.70 17.66
CA GLU A 112 -1.83 -3.37 19.09
C GLU A 112 -1.32 -4.53 19.96
N ILE A 113 -1.81 -5.75 19.69
CA ILE A 113 -1.42 -6.97 20.41
C ILE A 113 0.09 -7.24 20.36
N MET A 114 0.70 -7.08 19.17
CA MET A 114 2.08 -7.50 18.95
C MET A 114 3.13 -6.43 19.29
N PHE A 115 2.82 -5.15 19.09
CA PHE A 115 3.80 -4.07 19.18
C PHE A 115 3.50 -3.03 20.27
N VAL A 116 2.24 -2.85 20.66
CA VAL A 116 1.83 -1.81 21.63
C VAL A 116 1.65 -2.39 23.02
N ASP A 117 0.92 -3.49 23.15
CA ASP A 117 0.63 -4.10 24.46
C ASP A 117 1.93 -4.43 25.23
N PRO A 118 1.94 -4.27 26.57
CA PRO A 118 3.12 -4.57 27.38
C PRO A 118 3.61 -6.02 27.19
N VAL A 119 4.92 -6.23 27.21
CA VAL A 119 5.51 -7.57 27.13
C VAL A 119 4.99 -8.44 28.29
N GLY A 120 4.62 -9.69 27.99
CA GLY A 120 4.05 -10.61 28.97
C GLY A 120 2.54 -10.51 29.17
N THR A 121 1.85 -9.57 28.49
CA THR A 121 0.37 -9.47 28.53
C THR A 121 -0.30 -10.70 27.91
N HIS A 122 0.28 -11.23 26.84
CA HIS A 122 -0.28 -12.30 26.02
C HIS A 122 0.56 -13.57 26.13
N SER A 123 -0.10 -14.74 26.03
CA SER A 123 0.62 -16.02 26.04
C SER A 123 1.45 -16.20 24.75
N PRO A 124 2.57 -16.93 24.80
CA PRO A 124 3.35 -17.27 23.62
C PRO A 124 2.52 -17.93 22.51
N GLU A 125 1.58 -18.81 22.85
CA GLU A 125 0.73 -19.51 21.90
C GLU A 125 -0.21 -18.54 21.17
N TYR A 126 -0.79 -17.59 21.91
CA TYR A 126 -1.66 -16.57 21.31
C TYR A 126 -0.88 -15.63 20.39
N LEU A 127 0.33 -15.22 20.79
CA LEU A 127 1.19 -14.39 19.95
C LEU A 127 1.58 -15.09 18.64
N ARG A 128 1.87 -16.40 18.67
CA ARG A 128 2.13 -17.17 17.44
C ARG A 128 0.92 -17.22 16.53
N GLN A 129 -0.27 -17.47 17.08
CA GLN A 129 -1.51 -17.45 16.31
C GLN A 129 -1.72 -16.07 15.64
N VAL A 130 -1.61 -14.99 16.41
CA VAL A 130 -1.79 -13.63 15.89
C VAL A 130 -0.76 -13.31 14.81
N ALA A 131 0.48 -13.77 14.98
CA ALA A 131 1.54 -13.60 14.01
C ALA A 131 1.27 -14.36 12.69
N GLU A 132 0.80 -15.61 12.76
CA GLU A 132 0.39 -16.38 11.58
C GLU A 132 -0.75 -15.70 10.82
N GLU A 133 -1.78 -15.23 11.55
CA GLU A 133 -2.90 -14.49 10.97
C GLU A 133 -2.42 -13.18 10.31
N PHE A 134 -1.49 -12.47 10.97
CA PHE A 134 -0.93 -11.23 10.46
C PHE A 134 -0.18 -11.45 9.13
N VAL A 135 0.69 -12.47 9.07
CA VAL A 135 1.42 -12.83 7.85
C VAL A 135 0.46 -13.26 6.75
N ALA A 136 -0.57 -14.06 7.07
CA ALA A 136 -1.58 -14.47 6.10
C ALA A 136 -2.33 -13.25 5.51
N GLY A 137 -2.71 -12.29 6.35
CA GLY A 137 -3.29 -11.04 5.88
C GLY A 137 -2.35 -10.26 4.96
N HIS A 138 -1.04 -10.30 5.20
CA HIS A 138 -0.07 -9.50 4.45
C HIS A 138 0.02 -9.94 2.99
N TRP A 139 -0.24 -11.22 2.70
CA TRP A 139 -0.36 -11.72 1.32
C TRP A 139 -1.56 -11.11 0.58
N VAL A 140 -2.67 -10.83 1.28
CA VAL A 140 -3.82 -10.13 0.69
C VAL A 140 -3.44 -8.69 0.32
N ARG A 141 -2.73 -8.00 1.23
CA ARG A 141 -2.20 -6.65 0.96
C ARG A 141 -1.22 -6.67 -0.21
N LEU A 142 -0.30 -7.63 -0.24
CA LEU A 142 0.66 -7.78 -1.33
C LEU A 142 -0.03 -7.91 -2.69
N ALA A 143 -1.04 -8.77 -2.79
CA ALA A 143 -1.83 -8.93 -4.00
C ALA A 143 -2.60 -7.66 -4.37
N GLY A 144 -3.27 -7.02 -3.39
CA GLY A 144 -4.00 -5.77 -3.58
C GLY A 144 -3.11 -4.60 -4.03
N GLY A 145 -1.93 -4.47 -3.43
CA GLY A 145 -0.90 -3.50 -3.78
C GLY A 145 -0.36 -3.73 -5.20
N ALA A 146 -0.11 -4.99 -5.59
CA ALA A 146 0.31 -5.34 -6.95
C ALA A 146 -0.75 -4.98 -7.99
N VAL A 147 -2.03 -5.30 -7.73
CA VAL A 147 -3.15 -4.97 -8.63
C VAL A 147 -3.34 -3.46 -8.73
N THR A 148 -3.36 -2.74 -7.60
CA THR A 148 -3.45 -1.27 -7.58
C THR A 148 -2.36 -0.65 -8.43
N SER A 149 -1.13 -1.08 -8.19
CA SER A 149 0.07 -0.65 -8.89
C SER A 149 -0.01 -0.86 -10.40
N ALA A 150 -0.39 -2.07 -10.83
CA ALA A 150 -0.52 -2.40 -12.24
C ALA A 150 -1.61 -1.56 -12.93
N LEU A 151 -2.75 -1.36 -12.28
CA LEU A 151 -3.84 -0.54 -12.81
C LEU A 151 -3.45 0.93 -12.91
N ALA A 152 -2.83 1.51 -11.87
CA ALA A 152 -2.36 2.89 -11.87
C ALA A 152 -1.29 3.12 -12.95
N PHE A 153 -0.33 2.21 -13.07
CA PHE A 153 0.72 2.29 -14.09
C PHE A 153 0.13 2.18 -15.50
N THR A 154 -0.82 1.27 -15.71
CA THR A 154 -1.54 1.14 -16.99
C THR A 154 -2.30 2.42 -17.35
N ALA A 155 -2.95 3.06 -16.38
CA ALA A 155 -3.62 4.34 -16.60
C ALA A 155 -2.63 5.43 -17.02
N LEU A 156 -1.48 5.53 -16.36
CA LEU A 156 -0.42 6.48 -16.73
C LEU A 156 0.10 6.22 -18.15
N LEU A 157 0.39 4.98 -18.52
CA LEU A 157 0.85 4.63 -19.87
C LEU A 157 -0.18 4.96 -20.95
N ARG A 158 -1.47 4.70 -20.70
CA ARG A 158 -2.53 5.05 -21.63
C ARG A 158 -2.66 6.57 -21.78
N PHE A 159 -2.61 7.31 -20.68
CA PHE A 159 -2.65 8.77 -20.71
C PHE A 159 -1.45 9.36 -21.44
N ALA A 160 -0.26 8.77 -21.25
CA ALA A 160 0.96 9.15 -21.96
C ALA A 160 0.80 9.02 -23.48
N ARG A 161 0.23 7.90 -23.94
CA ARG A 161 -0.02 7.66 -25.38
C ARG A 161 -1.06 8.61 -25.95
N GLU A 162 -2.11 8.95 -25.20
CA GLU A 162 -3.17 9.86 -25.64
C GLU A 162 -2.73 11.33 -25.74
N THR A 163 -1.72 11.71 -24.96
CA THR A 163 -1.24 13.10 -24.89
C THR A 163 0.11 13.31 -25.56
N ALA A 164 0.69 12.25 -26.15
CA ALA A 164 1.92 12.34 -26.92
C ALA A 164 1.73 13.26 -28.13
N PRO A 165 2.70 14.15 -28.43
CA PRO A 165 2.64 14.96 -29.64
C PRO A 165 2.64 14.07 -30.89
N VAL A 166 1.81 14.40 -31.88
CA VAL A 166 1.79 13.70 -33.17
C VAL A 166 3.17 13.85 -33.80
N ARG A 167 3.80 12.72 -34.15
CA ARG A 167 5.08 12.70 -34.84
C ARG A 167 4.86 13.30 -36.23
N VAL A 168 5.31 14.53 -36.45
CA VAL A 168 5.38 15.10 -37.79
C VAL A 168 6.61 14.47 -38.44
N GLU A 169 6.41 13.41 -39.23
CA GLU A 169 7.45 12.91 -40.12
C GLU A 169 7.76 14.04 -41.12
N ARG A 170 9.01 14.50 -41.09
CA ARG A 170 9.59 15.42 -42.08
C ARG A 170 10.36 14.61 -43.10
#